data_AF-A0A942LE24-F1
#
_entry.id   AF-A0A942LE24-F1
#
_cell.length_a   1.000
_cell.length_b   1.000
_cell.length_c   1.000
_cell.angle_alpha   90.00
_cell.angle_beta   90.00
_cell.angle_gamma   90.00
#
_symmetry.space_group_name_H-M   'P 1'
#
loop_
_entity.id
_entity.type
_entity.pdbx_description
1 polymer ?
#
loop_
_entity_poly.entity_id
_entity_poly.type
_entity_poly.pdbx_seq_one_letter_code
_entity_poly.pdbx_strand_id
1 'polypeptide(L)'
;FSSQYGLIDVASLPVVWSDGMAAPAPAASPAPMPLQNSAPVNPASEPGSSDVFAAIERLASLHAKGVLTDAEYSSKKAELLARL
;
A
#
# COMPACT_ATOMS: atom_id res chain seq x y z
N PHE A 1 -7.81 -6.24 10.78
CA PHE A 1 -7.63 -6.94 9.49
C PHE A 1 -7.68 -5.90 8.38
N SER A 2 -6.58 -5.65 7.67
CA SER A 2 -6.53 -4.66 6.58
C SER A 2 -6.92 -5.32 5.26
N SER A 3 -8.15 -5.10 4.79
CA SER A 3 -8.51 -5.35 3.39
C SER A 3 -8.22 -4.09 2.56
N GLN A 4 -8.00 -4.26 1.26
CA GLN A 4 -7.44 -3.25 0.34
C GLN A 4 -8.31 -1.98 0.11
N TYR A 5 -9.36 -1.75 0.91
CA TYR A 5 -10.22 -0.57 0.86
C TYR A 5 -10.22 0.29 2.14
N GLY A 6 -9.37 -0.01 3.13
CA GLY A 6 -9.20 0.80 4.34
C GLY A 6 -9.31 0.02 5.65
N LEU A 7 -9.23 0.72 6.78
CA LEU A 7 -9.43 0.11 8.10
C LEU A 7 -10.90 -0.22 8.31
N ILE A 8 -11.23 -1.50 8.21
CA ILE A 8 -12.52 -2.04 8.63
C ILE A 8 -12.44 -2.33 10.13
N ASP A 9 -13.33 -1.71 10.90
CA ASP A 9 -13.57 -2.07 12.29
C ASP A 9 -14.28 -3.42 12.36
N VAL A 10 -13.62 -4.41 12.96
CA VAL A 10 -14.09 -5.80 12.97
C VAL A 10 -15.31 -6.02 13.87
N ALA A 11 -15.60 -5.09 14.80
CA ALA A 11 -16.80 -5.13 15.63
C ALA A 11 -18.03 -4.61 14.89
N SER A 12 -17.85 -3.83 13.82
CA SER A 12 -18.93 -3.34 12.95
C SER A 12 -19.28 -4.30 11.80
N LEU A 13 -18.55 -5.40 11.64
CA LEU A 13 -18.85 -6.41 10.63
C LEU A 13 -20.02 -7.28 11.10
N PRO A 14 -21.01 -7.56 10.24
CA PRO A 14 -22.03 -8.54 10.56
C PRO A 14 -21.36 -9.92 10.71
N VAL A 15 -21.47 -10.51 11.90
CA VAL A 15 -20.92 -11.84 12.17
C VAL A 15 -21.83 -12.87 11.50
N VAL A 16 -21.52 -13.23 10.26
CA VAL A 16 -22.25 -14.28 9.54
C VAL A 16 -21.66 -15.63 9.96
N TRP A 17 -22.29 -16.26 10.96
CA TRP A 17 -22.03 -17.66 11.25
C TRP A 17 -22.53 -18.49 10.06
N SER A 18 -21.74 -19.48 9.64
CA SER A 18 -22.14 -20.49 8.65
C SER A 18 -23.19 -21.43 9.25
N ASP A 19 -24.30 -20.89 9.70
CA ASP A 19 -25.51 -21.60 10.12
C ASP A 19 -26.69 -20.59 10.16
N GLY A 20 -27.13 -20.14 8.99
CA GLY A 20 -28.55 -19.88 8.71
C GLY A 20 -29.41 -18.91 9.53
N MET A 21 -28.93 -17.98 10.38
CA MET A 21 -29.85 -17.08 11.10
C MET A 21 -29.34 -15.62 11.23
N ALA A 22 -30.12 -14.66 10.69
CA ALA A 22 -29.87 -13.22 10.76
C ALA A 22 -30.19 -12.64 12.16
N ALA A 23 -29.39 -11.67 12.63
CA ALA A 23 -29.62 -10.92 13.87
C ALA A 23 -29.96 -9.44 13.59
N PRO A 24 -30.87 -8.81 14.37
CA PRO A 24 -31.47 -7.52 14.05
C PRO A 24 -30.58 -6.32 14.41
N ALA A 25 -30.72 -5.24 13.62
CA ALA A 25 -30.00 -3.97 13.81
C ALA A 25 -30.60 -3.11 14.95
N PRO A 26 -29.77 -2.41 15.76
CA PRO A 26 -30.24 -1.32 16.60
C PRO A 26 -30.31 0.01 15.83
N ALA A 27 -31.41 0.75 16.03
CA ALA A 27 -31.72 2.04 15.42
C ALA A 27 -30.96 3.22 16.06
N ALA A 28 -30.85 4.30 15.27
CA ALA A 28 -29.97 5.46 15.38
C ALA A 28 -30.12 6.42 16.58
N SER A 29 -29.07 7.20 16.84
CA SER A 29 -29.14 8.60 17.33
C SER A 29 -27.88 9.38 16.91
N PRO A 30 -27.98 10.59 16.30
CA PRO A 30 -26.84 11.39 15.86
C PRO A 30 -26.58 12.64 16.74
N ALA A 31 -25.30 12.98 16.97
CA ALA A 31 -24.66 14.31 17.22
C ALA A 31 -23.62 14.28 18.38
N PRO A 32 -22.70 15.27 18.46
CA PRO A 32 -21.78 15.80 17.46
C PRO A 32 -20.30 15.64 17.89
N MET A 33 -19.39 15.91 16.95
CA MET A 33 -17.91 15.83 17.01
C MET A 33 -17.32 16.59 18.23
N PRO A 34 -16.14 16.21 18.77
CA PRO A 34 -14.91 16.73 18.16
C PRO A 34 -13.65 15.85 18.26
N LEU A 35 -12.82 16.01 17.22
CA LEU A 35 -11.36 15.96 17.23
C LEU A 35 -10.65 14.60 17.15
N GLN A 36 -9.54 14.67 16.41
CA GLN A 36 -8.47 13.70 16.28
C GLN A 36 -8.78 12.41 15.49
N ASN A 37 -8.44 12.43 14.20
CA ASN A 37 -7.16 11.80 13.84
C ASN A 37 -6.76 12.16 12.40
N SER A 38 -5.74 12.99 12.33
CA SER A 38 -4.55 12.80 11.49
C SER A 38 -4.73 12.06 10.16
N ALA A 39 -4.69 12.85 9.09
CA ALA A 39 -4.04 12.48 7.83
C ALA A 39 -2.65 11.82 8.09
N PRO A 40 -2.11 10.97 7.20
CA PRO A 40 -2.17 11.18 5.76
C PRO A 40 -2.67 9.98 4.95
N VAL A 41 -3.50 10.33 3.98
CA VAL A 41 -3.53 9.66 2.68
C VAL A 41 -2.10 9.63 2.14
N ASN A 42 -1.51 8.45 2.00
CA ASN A 42 -0.35 8.27 1.14
C ASN A 42 -0.94 8.13 -0.28
N PRO A 43 -0.94 9.17 -1.12
CA PRO A 43 -1.19 8.95 -2.54
C PRO A 43 -0.11 7.97 -3.01
N ALA A 44 -0.50 7.04 -3.88
CA ALA A 44 0.42 6.24 -4.66
C ALA A 44 1.51 7.19 -5.18
N SER A 45 2.68 7.12 -4.56
CA SER A 45 3.79 7.97 -4.95
C SER A 45 4.15 7.46 -6.34
N GLU A 46 3.97 8.32 -7.35
CA GLU A 46 4.85 8.24 -8.51
C GLU A 46 6.26 7.97 -7.99
N PRO A 47 7.04 7.05 -8.57
CA PRO A 47 8.37 6.76 -8.07
C PRO A 47 9.13 8.09 -8.04
N GLY A 48 9.21 8.68 -6.86
CA GLY A 48 9.89 9.93 -6.65
C GLY A 48 11.35 9.70 -7.01
N SER A 49 12.09 10.76 -7.28
CA SER A 49 13.52 10.67 -7.55
C SER A 49 14.26 9.82 -6.49
N SER A 50 13.82 9.82 -5.23
CA SER A 50 14.28 8.93 -4.15
C SER A 50 14.03 7.43 -4.39
N ASP A 51 12.87 7.06 -4.94
CA ASP A 51 12.53 5.67 -5.30
C ASP A 51 13.37 5.17 -6.48
N VAL A 52 13.68 6.07 -7.42
CA VAL A 52 14.58 5.76 -8.56
C VAL A 52 15.99 5.43 -8.08
N PHE A 53 16.54 6.19 -7.13
CA PHE A 53 17.85 5.87 -6.54
C PHE A 53 17.82 4.54 -5.78
N ALA A 54 16.76 4.27 -5.00
CA ALA A 54 16.59 2.99 -4.32
C ALA A 54 16.49 1.80 -5.30
N ALA A 55 15.83 2.00 -6.45
CA ALA A 55 15.76 1.00 -7.52
C ALA A 55 17.14 0.76 -8.16
N ILE A 56 17.95 1.80 -8.38
CA ILE A 56 19.32 1.68 -8.90
C ILE A 56 20.21 0.89 -7.93
N GLU A 57 20.11 1.12 -6.62
CA GLU A 57 20.85 0.36 -5.59
C GLU A 57 20.47 -1.13 -5.59
N ARG A 58 19.18 -1.42 -5.76
CA ARG A 58 18.67 -2.79 -5.85
C ARG A 58 19.16 -3.49 -7.11
N LEU A 59 19.18 -2.78 -8.24
CA LEU A 59 19.72 -3.26 -9.52
C LEU A 59 21.22 -3.58 -9.40
N ALA A 60 22.00 -2.71 -8.74
CA ALA A 60 23.43 -2.94 -8.51
C ALA A 60 23.69 -4.16 -7.63
N SER A 61 22.88 -4.36 -6.59
CA SER A 61 22.96 -5.53 -5.71
C SER A 61 22.67 -6.84 -6.47
N LEU A 62 21.71 -6.83 -7.40
CA LEU A 62 21.38 -8.00 -8.22
C LEU A 62 22.48 -8.30 -9.26
N HIS A 63 23.09 -7.26 -9.85
CA HIS A 63 24.24 -7.41 -10.75
C HIS A 63 25.47 -7.94 -10.01
N ALA A 64 25.78 -7.43 -8.82
CA ALA A 64 26.87 -7.92 -7.98
C ALA A 64 26.69 -9.39 -7.56
N LYS A 65 25.43 -9.84 -7.44
CA LYS A 65 25.07 -11.24 -7.21
C LYS A 65 25.18 -12.12 -8.46
N GLY A 66 25.50 -11.55 -9.63
CA GLY A 66 25.58 -12.26 -10.90
C GLY A 66 24.22 -12.68 -11.47
N VAL A 67 23.12 -12.09 -10.99
CA VAL A 67 21.75 -12.41 -11.44
C VAL A 67 21.44 -11.73 -12.78
N LEU A 68 22.01 -10.55 -13.01
CA LEU A 68 21.90 -9.81 -14.28
C LEU A 68 23.23 -9.83 -15.01
N THR A 69 23.15 -9.77 -16.34
CA THR A 69 24.31 -9.50 -17.19
C THR A 69 24.63 -7.99 -17.19
N ASP A 70 25.87 -7.64 -17.55
CA ASP A 70 26.32 -6.25 -17.65
C ASP A 70 25.46 -5.41 -18.62
N ALA A 71 25.05 -6.02 -19.74
CA ALA A 71 24.20 -5.40 -20.74
C ALA A 71 22.81 -5.04 -20.18
N GLU A 72 22.18 -5.96 -19.44
CA GLU A 72 20.88 -5.70 -18.81
C GLU A 72 20.97 -4.65 -17.70
N TYR A 73 22.04 -4.70 -16.90
CA TYR A 73 22.29 -3.71 -15.86
C TYR A 73 22.43 -2.30 -16.44
N SER A 74 23.27 -2.13 -17.48
CA SER A 74 23.47 -0.82 -18.13
C SER A 74 22.19 -0.28 -18.75
N SER A 75 21.41 -1.12 -19.43
CA SER A 75 20.17 -0.72 -20.08
C SER A 75 19.11 -0.25 -19.07
N LYS A 76 18.93 -0.99 -17.97
CA LYS A 76 17.98 -0.64 -16.92
C LYS A 76 18.40 0.57 -16.10
N LYS A 77 19.70 0.73 -15.84
CA LYS A 77 20.23 1.92 -15.18
C LYS A 77 19.98 3.18 -16.01
N ALA A 78 20.20 3.11 -17.33
CA ALA A 78 19.94 4.24 -18.23
C ALA A 78 18.45 4.61 -18.27
N GLU A 79 17.55 3.62 -18.33
CA GLU A 79 16.09 3.84 -18.28
C GLU A 79 15.66 4.53 -16.98
N LEU A 80 16.16 4.05 -15.84
CA LEU A 80 15.86 4.63 -14.52
C LEU A 80 16.39 6.06 -14.39
N LEU A 81 17.61 6.33 -14.86
CA LEU A 81 18.19 7.68 -14.85
C LEU A 81 17.47 8.65 -15.80
N ALA A 82 16.94 8.18 -16.93
CA ALA A 82 16.18 9.00 -17.87
C ALA A 82 14.79 9.39 -17.35
N ARG A 83 14.34 8.78 -16.24
CA ARG A 83 13.06 9.06 -15.58
C ARG A 83 13.14 10.21 -14.57
N LEU A 84 14.36 10.64 -14.19
CA LEU A 84 14.61 11.85 -13.39
C LEU A 84 14.38 13.12 -14.20
#